data_AF-A0A2N5PNU0-F1
#
_entry.id   AF-A0A2N5PNU0-F1
#
_cell.length_a   1.000
_cell.length_b   1.000
_cell.length_c   1.000
_cell.angle_alpha   90.00
_cell.angle_beta   90.00
_cell.angle_gamma   90.00
#
_symmetry.space_group_name_H-M   'P 1'
#
loop_
_entity.id
_entity.type
_entity.pdbx_description
1 polymer ?
#
loop_
_entity_poly.entity_id
_entity_poly.type
_entity_poly.pdbx_seq_one_letter_code
_entity_poly.pdbx_strand_id
1 'polypeptide(L)'
;MAEEKKPAEKESAKTTAKPAARKKTTAAKAPAKTVQRVRKSAKKAEQAETKVELKEERRMAQEALGMVETRGLVASIEAADTMLKAANVVLVGTEKIGSGLVTVMVRGDVGAVKSAVESGAEAAGRLGELVATHVIPRPHTDVEKILPAIK
;
A
#
# COMPACT_ATOMS: atom_id res chain seq x y z
N MET A 1 17.07 49.90 -23.76
CA MET A 1 18.25 50.79 -23.70
C MET A 1 17.86 52.03 -22.90
N ALA A 2 18.76 52.46 -22.01
CA ALA A 2 18.77 53.65 -21.15
C ALA A 2 17.79 53.64 -19.94
N GLU A 3 18.24 53.35 -18.71
CA GLU A 3 19.06 54.18 -17.77
C GLU A 3 18.26 55.37 -17.20
N GLU A 4 17.85 55.25 -15.93
CA GLU A 4 18.52 55.77 -14.72
C GLU A 4 18.17 57.23 -14.41
N LYS A 5 17.62 57.46 -13.22
CA LYS A 5 18.21 58.42 -12.28
C LYS A 5 17.64 58.29 -10.86
N LYS A 6 18.51 57.88 -9.93
CA LYS A 6 18.51 58.29 -8.52
C LYS A 6 18.88 59.78 -8.43
N PRO A 7 18.53 60.47 -7.33
CA PRO A 7 19.54 60.78 -6.28
C PRO A 7 18.98 60.54 -4.85
N ALA A 8 19.73 59.93 -3.93
CA ALA A 8 20.70 60.54 -2.99
C ALA A 8 20.03 61.52 -2.00
N GLU A 9 19.71 61.12 -0.76
CA GLU A 9 20.60 60.98 0.43
C GLU A 9 20.53 62.22 1.33
N LYS A 10 20.18 62.04 2.62
CA LYS A 10 20.88 62.67 3.75
C LYS A 10 20.49 62.06 5.09
N GLU A 11 21.54 61.65 5.79
CA GLU A 11 21.64 61.02 7.10
C GLU A 11 21.60 62.06 8.25
N SER A 12 21.52 61.51 9.48
CA SER A 12 21.78 62.09 10.81
C SER A 12 20.52 62.50 11.59
N ALA A 13 20.36 62.22 12.89
CA ALA A 13 21.34 61.95 13.92
C ALA A 13 20.78 61.06 15.07
N LYS A 14 21.75 60.53 15.81
CA LYS A 14 21.75 59.57 16.92
C LYS A 14 21.36 60.21 18.27
N THR A 15 20.65 59.48 19.13
CA THR A 15 20.63 59.65 20.61
C THR A 15 19.98 58.41 21.26
N THR A 16 20.76 57.40 21.66
CA THR A 16 21.13 57.06 23.06
C THR A 16 19.96 56.90 24.05
N ALA A 17 19.59 55.65 24.37
CA ALA A 17 19.22 55.23 25.73
C ALA A 17 19.29 53.69 25.87
N LYS A 18 19.81 53.25 27.03
CA LYS A 18 20.27 51.91 27.48
C LYS A 18 19.09 50.95 27.81
N PRO A 19 19.28 49.61 27.85
CA PRO A 19 18.19 48.64 27.80
C PRO A 19 17.57 48.36 29.17
N ALA A 20 16.24 48.20 29.20
CA ALA A 20 15.48 47.79 30.39
C ALA A 20 15.03 46.32 30.26
N ALA A 21 15.24 45.60 31.36
CA ALA A 21 15.10 44.16 31.52
C ALA A 21 13.75 43.57 31.11
N ARG A 22 13.77 42.41 30.42
CA ARG A 22 12.63 41.49 30.39
C ARG A 22 13.04 40.10 30.89
N LYS A 23 12.86 39.96 32.20
CA LYS A 23 12.49 38.77 32.98
C LYS A 23 12.87 37.41 32.37
N LYS A 24 13.91 36.78 32.94
CA LYS A 24 14.11 35.32 32.93
C LYS A 24 12.85 34.64 33.46
N THR A 25 11.99 34.15 32.56
CA THR A 25 10.96 33.17 32.94
C THR A 25 11.62 31.80 32.99
N THR A 26 11.91 31.41 34.22
CA THR A 26 12.11 30.06 34.76
C THR A 26 11.72 28.92 33.82
N ALA A 27 12.69 28.06 33.53
CA ALA A 27 12.50 26.74 32.96
C ALA A 27 11.56 25.91 33.87
N ALA A 28 10.27 25.85 33.53
CA ALA A 28 9.37 24.85 34.07
C ALA A 28 9.65 23.53 33.33
N LYS A 29 10.63 22.78 33.83
CA LYS A 29 10.86 21.38 33.45
C LYS A 29 9.60 20.60 33.82
N ALA A 30 8.72 20.37 32.84
CA ALA A 30 7.60 19.44 32.99
C ALA A 30 8.14 18.13 33.60
N PRO A 31 7.43 17.51 34.57
CA PRO A 31 7.95 16.33 35.25
C PRO A 31 8.28 15.29 34.18
N ALA A 32 9.51 14.77 34.20
CA ALA A 32 10.02 13.82 33.22
C ALA A 32 9.04 12.66 32.96
N LYS A 33 8.26 12.29 34.00
CA LYS A 33 7.21 11.27 33.96
C LYS A 33 6.04 11.60 33.01
N THR A 34 5.62 12.86 32.85
CA THR A 34 4.50 13.24 31.96
C THR A 34 4.94 13.26 30.50
N VAL A 35 6.12 13.83 30.20
CA VAL A 35 6.71 13.82 28.85
C VAL A 35 7.01 12.38 28.41
N GLN A 36 7.51 11.54 29.33
CA GLN A 36 7.79 10.14 29.07
C GLN A 36 6.50 9.33 28.88
N ARG A 37 5.41 9.66 29.58
CA ARG A 37 4.09 9.00 29.41
C ARG A 37 3.47 9.32 28.05
N VAL A 38 3.54 10.58 27.61
CA VAL A 38 3.05 11.01 26.28
C VAL A 38 3.88 10.38 25.15
N ARG A 39 5.22 10.32 25.30
CA ARG A 39 6.10 9.63 24.35
C ARG A 39 5.84 8.12 24.30
N LYS A 40 5.48 7.51 25.44
CA LYS A 40 5.20 6.07 25.55
C LYS A 40 3.83 5.70 24.98
N SER A 41 2.83 6.58 25.08
CA SER A 41 1.53 6.39 24.41
C SER A 41 1.63 6.58 22.90
N ALA A 42 2.38 7.58 22.42
CA ALA A 42 2.60 7.79 20.98
C ALA A 42 3.39 6.63 20.34
N LYS A 43 4.50 6.19 20.96
CA LYS A 43 5.25 5.01 20.49
C LYS A 43 4.42 3.72 20.49
N LYS A 44 3.49 3.56 21.43
CA LYS A 44 2.67 2.35 21.53
C LYS A 44 1.56 2.29 20.48
N ALA A 45 1.04 3.45 20.05
CA ALA A 45 0.08 3.55 18.95
C ALA A 45 0.77 3.26 17.61
N GLU A 46 1.90 3.93 17.33
CA GLU A 46 2.71 3.71 16.13
C GLU A 46 3.21 2.25 16.03
N GLN A 47 3.68 1.67 17.14
CA GLN A 47 4.06 0.25 17.18
C GLN A 47 2.89 -0.73 17.05
N ALA A 48 1.67 -0.31 17.37
CA ALA A 48 0.49 -1.13 17.16
C ALA A 48 0.08 -1.13 15.69
N GLU A 49 0.11 0.04 15.03
CA GLU A 49 -0.18 0.20 13.60
C GLU A 49 0.79 -0.61 12.73
N THR A 50 2.12 -0.47 12.92
CA THR A 50 3.12 -1.25 12.18
C THR A 50 3.00 -2.76 12.42
N LYS A 51 2.57 -3.18 13.61
CA LYS A 51 2.39 -4.60 13.95
C LYS A 51 1.11 -5.18 13.33
N VAL A 52 0.10 -4.36 13.08
CA VAL A 52 -1.13 -4.76 12.38
C VAL A 52 -0.83 -4.96 10.90
N GLU A 53 -0.13 -4.03 10.24
CA GLU A 53 0.29 -4.15 8.84
C GLU A 53 1.13 -5.42 8.59
N LEU A 54 2.21 -5.63 9.37
CA LEU A 54 3.04 -6.84 9.25
C LEU A 54 2.29 -8.15 9.51
N LYS A 55 1.21 -8.09 10.30
CA LYS A 55 0.37 -9.25 10.60
C LYS A 55 -0.61 -9.52 9.45
N GLU A 56 -1.14 -8.48 8.82
CA GLU A 56 -2.01 -8.59 7.64
C GLU A 56 -1.22 -9.06 6.42
N GLU A 57 -0.02 -8.54 6.17
CA GLU A 57 0.87 -9.04 5.12
C GLU A 57 1.23 -10.53 5.34
N ARG A 58 1.54 -10.92 6.58
CA ARG A 58 1.76 -12.34 6.93
C ARG A 58 0.52 -13.22 6.81
N ARG A 59 -0.68 -12.64 6.93
CA ARG A 59 -1.94 -13.36 6.75
C ARG A 59 -2.20 -13.59 5.27
N MET A 60 -2.07 -12.55 4.45
CA MET A 60 -2.16 -12.63 2.99
C MET A 60 -1.12 -13.60 2.41
N ALA A 61 0.11 -13.61 2.93
CA ALA A 61 1.16 -14.57 2.53
C ALA A 61 0.91 -16.03 2.93
N GLN A 62 -0.10 -16.29 3.77
CA GLN A 62 -0.51 -17.63 4.19
C GLN A 62 -1.85 -18.06 3.60
N GLU A 63 -2.52 -17.17 2.87
CA GLU A 63 -3.76 -17.47 2.18
C GLU A 63 -3.49 -18.31 0.93
N ALA A 64 -4.48 -19.09 0.51
CA ALA A 64 -4.37 -19.94 -0.67
C ALA A 64 -4.19 -19.09 -1.93
N LEU A 65 -3.50 -19.62 -2.93
CA LEU A 65 -3.36 -19.02 -4.26
C LEU A 65 -4.28 -19.74 -5.25
N GLY A 66 -5.12 -19.00 -5.96
CA GLY A 66 -5.87 -19.50 -7.10
C GLY A 66 -5.33 -18.91 -8.39
N MET A 67 -5.23 -19.73 -9.44
CA MET A 67 -4.73 -19.32 -10.76
C MET A 67 -5.63 -19.85 -11.87
N VAL A 68 -5.97 -18.97 -12.81
CA VAL A 68 -6.66 -19.32 -14.06
C VAL A 68 -5.87 -18.71 -15.21
N GLU A 69 -5.35 -19.55 -16.10
CA GLU A 69 -4.63 -19.14 -17.29
C GLU A 69 -5.49 -19.36 -18.53
N THR A 70 -5.58 -18.33 -19.37
CA THR A 70 -6.34 -18.34 -20.61
C THR A 70 -5.49 -17.88 -21.78
N ARG A 71 -5.87 -18.29 -22.99
CA ARG A 71 -5.39 -17.64 -24.21
C ARG A 71 -6.34 -16.51 -24.58
N GLY A 72 -5.83 -15.28 -24.52
CA GLY A 72 -6.56 -14.05 -24.78
C GLY A 72 -6.94 -13.29 -23.51
N LEU A 73 -6.92 -11.96 -23.61
CA LEU A 73 -7.21 -11.07 -22.47
C LEU A 73 -8.69 -11.06 -22.08
N VAL A 74 -9.60 -11.16 -23.05
CA VAL A 74 -11.05 -11.06 -22.79
C VAL A 74 -11.53 -12.20 -21.88
N ALA A 75 -11.14 -13.45 -22.19
CA ALA A 75 -11.45 -14.61 -21.37
C ALA A 75 -10.86 -14.49 -19.95
N SER A 76 -9.65 -13.94 -19.81
CA SER A 76 -9.05 -13.71 -18.50
C SER A 76 -9.83 -12.67 -17.67
N ILE A 77 -10.35 -11.61 -18.29
CA ILE A 77 -11.13 -10.58 -17.59
C ILE A 77 -12.45 -11.18 -17.09
N GLU A 78 -13.13 -11.97 -17.94
CA GLU A 78 -14.35 -12.67 -17.55
C GLU A 78 -14.11 -13.67 -16.41
N ALA A 79 -12.98 -14.41 -16.48
CA ALA A 79 -12.57 -15.30 -15.40
C ALA A 79 -12.40 -14.52 -14.10
N ALA A 80 -11.67 -13.39 -14.12
CA ALA A 80 -11.43 -12.56 -12.95
C ALA A 80 -12.73 -12.06 -12.32
N ASP A 81 -13.65 -11.51 -13.13
CA ASP A 81 -14.95 -11.03 -12.67
C ASP A 81 -15.78 -12.16 -12.05
N THR A 82 -15.82 -13.33 -12.70
CA THR A 82 -16.54 -14.49 -12.18
C THR A 82 -15.95 -15.01 -10.88
N MET A 83 -14.62 -15.11 -10.78
CA MET A 83 -13.93 -15.55 -9.55
C MET A 83 -14.29 -14.66 -8.35
N LEU A 84 -14.26 -13.34 -8.52
CA LEU A 84 -14.54 -12.36 -7.46
C LEU A 84 -16.02 -12.33 -7.04
N LYS A 85 -16.93 -12.71 -7.94
CA LYS A 85 -18.37 -12.82 -7.65
C LYS A 85 -18.75 -14.15 -7.01
N ALA A 86 -18.01 -15.22 -7.30
CA ALA A 86 -18.34 -16.56 -6.85
C ALA A 86 -17.97 -16.83 -5.39
N ALA A 87 -16.93 -16.18 -4.86
CA ALA A 87 -16.45 -16.43 -3.50
C ALA A 87 -15.77 -15.20 -2.88
N ASN A 88 -15.60 -15.24 -1.54
CA ASN A 88 -14.85 -14.22 -0.81
C ASN A 88 -13.34 -14.38 -1.05
N VAL A 89 -12.87 -13.85 -2.17
CA VAL A 89 -11.45 -13.84 -2.57
C VAL A 89 -11.02 -12.44 -3.00
N VAL A 90 -9.73 -12.18 -2.94
CA VAL A 90 -9.12 -10.91 -3.32
C VAL A 90 -8.29 -11.10 -4.59
N LEU A 91 -8.43 -10.19 -5.55
CA LEU A 91 -7.60 -10.18 -6.74
C LEU A 91 -6.17 -9.78 -6.38
N VAL A 92 -5.19 -10.59 -6.78
CA VAL A 92 -3.77 -10.28 -6.63
C VAL A 92 -3.27 -9.49 -7.82
N GLY A 93 -3.71 -9.89 -9.01
CA GLY A 93 -3.32 -9.26 -10.26
C GLY A 93 -3.44 -10.22 -11.43
N THR A 94 -2.86 -9.79 -12.54
CA THR A 94 -2.78 -10.57 -13.78
C THR A 94 -1.36 -10.52 -14.32
N GLU A 95 -0.84 -11.64 -14.79
CA GLU A 95 0.48 -11.75 -15.41
C GLU A 95 0.34 -12.10 -16.89
N LYS A 96 1.17 -11.48 -17.75
CA LYS A 96 1.12 -11.64 -19.21
C LYS A 96 2.50 -12.00 -19.73
N ILE A 97 2.68 -13.25 -20.13
CA ILE A 97 4.00 -13.78 -20.52
C ILE A 97 4.25 -13.79 -22.05
N GLY A 98 3.28 -13.32 -22.84
CA GLY A 98 3.34 -13.33 -24.31
C GLY A 98 2.53 -14.46 -24.95
N SER A 99 2.55 -14.56 -26.28
CA SER A 99 1.81 -15.58 -27.05
C SER A 99 0.30 -15.64 -26.76
N GLY A 100 -0.26 -14.53 -26.26
CA GLY A 100 -1.65 -14.43 -25.83
C GLY A 100 -1.95 -15.09 -24.48
N LEU A 101 -0.98 -15.60 -23.74
CA LEU A 101 -1.18 -16.21 -22.42
C LEU A 101 -1.34 -15.14 -21.34
N VAL A 102 -2.43 -15.25 -20.59
CA VAL A 102 -2.76 -14.36 -19.48
C VAL A 102 -3.20 -15.20 -18.29
N THR A 103 -2.54 -15.01 -17.14
CA THR A 103 -2.90 -15.67 -15.89
C THR A 103 -3.52 -14.67 -14.92
N VAL A 104 -4.68 -15.00 -14.38
CA VAL A 104 -5.33 -14.25 -13.28
C VAL A 104 -5.06 -14.96 -11.97
N MET A 105 -4.76 -14.19 -10.92
CA MET A 105 -4.37 -14.71 -9.61
C MET A 105 -5.24 -14.13 -8.49
N VAL A 106 -5.71 -14.98 -7.58
CA VAL A 106 -6.55 -14.59 -6.42
C VAL A 106 -6.07 -15.19 -5.10
N ARG A 107 -6.38 -14.52 -3.99
CA ARG A 107 -6.08 -14.92 -2.60
C ARG A 107 -7.33 -15.13 -1.79
N GLY A 108 -7.26 -16.03 -0.81
CA GLY A 108 -8.29 -16.19 0.22
C GLY A 108 -8.20 -17.54 0.92
N ASP A 109 -9.27 -17.92 1.61
CA ASP A 109 -9.37 -19.25 2.21
C ASP A 109 -9.40 -20.35 1.14
N VAL A 110 -8.81 -21.51 1.43
CA VAL A 110 -8.68 -22.63 0.47
C VAL A 110 -10.01 -23.00 -0.18
N GLY A 111 -11.11 -23.03 0.58
CA GLY A 111 -12.44 -23.34 0.07
C GLY A 111 -12.98 -22.26 -0.88
N ALA A 112 -12.83 -20.98 -0.49
CA ALA A 112 -13.23 -19.84 -1.31
C ALA A 112 -12.44 -19.80 -2.63
N VAL A 113 -11.12 -20.02 -2.57
CA VAL A 113 -10.23 -20.04 -3.73
C VAL A 113 -10.58 -21.20 -4.69
N LYS A 114 -10.87 -22.39 -4.18
CA LYS A 114 -11.32 -23.52 -5.02
C LYS A 114 -12.62 -23.18 -5.76
N SER A 115 -13.62 -22.68 -5.04
CA SER A 115 -14.90 -22.28 -5.63
C SER A 115 -14.74 -21.19 -6.68
N ALA A 116 -13.90 -20.19 -6.39
CA ALA A 116 -13.60 -19.12 -7.32
C ALA A 116 -12.97 -19.67 -8.60
N VAL A 117 -11.88 -20.44 -8.50
CA VAL A 117 -11.16 -20.99 -9.66
C VAL A 117 -12.05 -21.88 -10.51
N GLU A 118 -12.89 -22.72 -9.91
CA GLU A 118 -13.83 -23.58 -10.65
C GLU A 118 -14.84 -22.75 -11.47
N SER A 119 -15.47 -21.74 -10.86
CA SER A 119 -16.40 -20.85 -11.57
C SER A 119 -15.72 -20.01 -12.64
N GLY A 120 -14.53 -19.45 -12.34
CA GLY A 120 -13.75 -18.65 -13.28
C GLY A 120 -13.26 -19.47 -14.48
N ALA A 121 -12.86 -20.72 -14.27
CA ALA A 121 -12.44 -21.63 -15.31
C ALA A 121 -13.58 -21.99 -16.28
N GLU A 122 -14.78 -22.24 -15.73
CA GLU A 122 -15.96 -22.50 -16.53
C GLU A 122 -16.34 -21.29 -17.39
N ALA A 123 -16.36 -20.09 -16.81
CA ALA A 123 -16.65 -18.86 -17.55
C ALA A 123 -15.61 -18.57 -18.64
N ALA A 124 -14.33 -18.71 -18.32
CA ALA A 124 -13.23 -18.57 -19.26
C ALA A 124 -13.36 -19.52 -20.45
N GLY A 125 -13.67 -20.80 -20.18
CA GLY A 125 -13.80 -21.83 -21.21
C GLY A 125 -15.04 -21.67 -22.10
N ARG A 126 -16.09 -20.99 -21.63
CA ARG A 126 -17.26 -20.64 -22.46
C ARG A 126 -16.96 -19.49 -23.42
N LEU A 127 -16.20 -18.49 -22.98
CA LEU A 127 -15.92 -17.27 -23.75
C LEU A 127 -14.68 -17.39 -24.64
N GLY A 128 -13.70 -18.20 -24.25
CA GLY A 128 -12.43 -18.37 -24.96
C GLY A 128 -11.72 -19.68 -24.63
N GLU A 129 -10.40 -19.68 -24.70
CA GLU A 129 -9.58 -20.87 -24.48
C GLU A 129 -9.00 -20.85 -23.06
N LEU A 130 -9.48 -21.79 -22.23
CA LEU A 130 -8.86 -22.11 -20.96
C LEU A 130 -7.61 -22.96 -21.19
N VAL A 131 -6.47 -22.50 -20.67
CA VAL A 131 -5.18 -23.18 -20.83
C VAL A 131 -4.87 -24.03 -19.60
N ALA A 132 -4.96 -23.44 -18.41
CA ALA A 132 -4.66 -24.13 -17.17
C ALA A 132 -5.39 -23.51 -15.97
N THR A 133 -5.57 -24.32 -14.93
CA THR A 133 -6.05 -23.86 -13.62
C THR A 133 -5.26 -24.54 -12.53
N HIS A 134 -5.07 -23.85 -11.40
CA HIS A 134 -4.44 -24.46 -10.24
C HIS A 134 -4.80 -23.75 -8.94
N VAL A 135 -4.76 -24.51 -7.85
CA VAL A 135 -4.94 -23.99 -6.50
C VAL A 135 -3.82 -24.50 -5.62
N ILE A 136 -3.13 -23.58 -4.94
CA ILE A 136 -2.10 -23.90 -3.95
C ILE A 136 -2.65 -23.52 -2.57
N PRO A 137 -3.06 -24.49 -1.72
CA PRO A 137 -3.71 -24.20 -0.44
C PRO A 137 -2.86 -23.40 0.54
N ARG A 138 -1.54 -23.54 0.47
CA ARG A 138 -0.58 -22.83 1.32
C ARG A 138 0.73 -22.66 0.54
N PRO A 139 0.88 -21.60 -0.27
CA PRO A 139 2.15 -21.36 -0.96
C PRO A 139 3.26 -21.08 0.05
N HIS A 140 4.49 -21.31 -0.37
CA HIS A 140 5.65 -20.88 0.41
C HIS A 140 5.73 -19.34 0.41
N THR A 141 6.19 -18.73 1.51
CA THR A 141 6.24 -17.27 1.65
C THR A 141 7.11 -16.58 0.58
N ASP A 142 8.11 -17.29 0.03
CA ASP A 142 8.93 -16.76 -1.06
C ASP A 142 8.19 -16.66 -2.39
N VAL A 143 7.10 -17.40 -2.59
CA VAL A 143 6.26 -17.32 -3.80
C VAL A 143 5.63 -15.94 -3.90
N GLU A 144 5.31 -15.27 -2.78
CA GLU A 144 4.75 -13.91 -2.81
C GLU A 144 5.64 -12.91 -3.55
N LYS A 145 6.96 -13.13 -3.55
CA LYS A 145 7.94 -12.21 -4.16
C LYS A 145 7.86 -12.19 -5.69
N ILE A 146 7.27 -13.21 -6.30
CA ILE A 146 7.16 -13.34 -7.76
C ILE A 146 5.74 -13.04 -8.27
N LEU A 147 4.78 -12.83 -7.38
CA LEU A 147 3.41 -12.55 -7.79
C LEU A 147 3.26 -11.09 -8.23
N PRO A 148 2.40 -10.83 -9.23
CA PRO A 148 2.09 -9.46 -9.63
C PRO A 148 1.36 -8.74 -8.50
N ALA A 149 1.48 -7.42 -8.47
CA ALA A 149 0.67 -6.55 -7.62
C ALA A 149 -0.28 -5.73 -8.48
N ILE A 150 -1.52 -5.52 -8.01
CA ILE A 150 -2.43 -4.53 -8.61
C ILE A 150 -1.76 -3.16 -8.53
N LYS A 151 -1.59 -2.51 -9.69
CA LYS A 151 -1.06 -1.14 -9.82
C LYS A 151 -2.15 -0.10 -9.67
#